data_AF-A0A256ZAS5-F1
#
_entry.id   AF-A0A256ZAS5-F1
#
_cell.length_a   1.000
_cell.length_b   1.000
_cell.length_c   1.000
_cell.angle_alpha   90.00
_cell.angle_beta   90.00
_cell.angle_gamma   90.00
#
_symmetry.space_group_name_H-M   'P 1'
#
loop_
_entity.id
_entity.type
_entity.pdbx_description
1 polymer ?
#
loop_
_entity_poly.entity_id
_entity_poly.type
_entity_poly.pdbx_seq_one_letter_code
_entity_poly.pdbx_strand_id
1 'polypeptide(L)'
;YMEDGELHCVVEELRDFSSDELKAFTPKRFELLCTLSNLRVESINDLARKLHRDVKNVYQDLKVLRKLRLLKLNQKRDKKIVPEVLVEEITFVTQ
;
A
#
# COMPACT_ATOMS: atom_id res chain seq x y z
N TYR A 1 0.16 -10.10 -37.04
CA TYR A 1 0.44 -10.64 -35.69
C TYR A 1 0.36 -9.48 -34.73
N MET A 2 -0.74 -9.34 -33.99
CA MET A 2 -0.76 -8.45 -32.83
C MET A 2 -0.51 -9.37 -31.64
N GLU A 3 0.68 -9.24 -31.08
CA GLU A 3 1.02 -9.85 -29.80
C GLU A 3 0.02 -9.27 -28.79
N ASP A 4 -0.74 -10.15 -28.14
CA ASP A 4 -1.72 -9.83 -27.11
C ASP A 4 -0.98 -9.37 -25.85
N GLY A 5 -0.31 -8.23 -25.96
CA GLY A 5 0.44 -7.60 -24.88
C GLY A 5 -0.55 -6.88 -23.98
N GLU A 6 -0.72 -7.39 -22.76
CA GLU A 6 -1.28 -6.59 -21.66
C GLU A 6 -0.48 -5.29 -21.57
N LEU A 7 -1.09 -4.18 -22.00
CA LEU A 7 -0.53 -2.86 -21.81
C LEU A 7 -0.56 -2.56 -20.31
N HIS A 8 0.59 -2.69 -19.65
CA HIS A 8 0.77 -2.23 -18.27
C HIS A 8 0.84 -0.70 -18.27
N CYS A 9 -0.33 -0.06 -18.36
CA CYS A 9 -0.44 1.39 -18.32
C CYS A 9 -0.34 1.89 -16.88
N VAL A 10 0.71 2.64 -16.57
CA VAL A 10 0.82 3.43 -15.34
C VAL A 10 0.18 4.79 -15.58
N VAL A 11 -0.64 5.24 -14.63
CA VAL A 11 -1.27 6.57 -14.66
C VAL A 11 -0.70 7.41 -13.53
N GLU A 12 -0.21 8.59 -13.86
CA GLU A 12 0.21 9.59 -12.88
C GLU A 12 -0.99 10.42 -12.41
N GLU A 13 -1.13 10.63 -11.10
CA GLU A 13 -2.18 11.45 -10.49
C GLU A 13 -1.55 12.48 -9.55
N LEU A 14 -1.80 13.77 -9.80
CA LEU A 14 -1.50 14.84 -8.85
C LEU A 14 -2.66 15.00 -7.87
N ARG A 15 -2.34 15.00 -6.58
CA ARG A 15 -3.33 15.13 -5.51
C ARG A 15 -2.82 16.12 -4.46
N ASP A 16 -3.66 17.10 -4.12
CA ASP A 16 -3.41 17.96 -2.97
C ASP A 16 -3.69 17.20 -1.67
N PHE A 17 -2.78 17.33 -0.70
CA PHE A 17 -2.95 16.74 0.63
C PHE A 17 -3.01 17.83 1.69
N SER A 18 -3.96 17.70 2.61
CA SER A 18 -3.98 18.50 3.82
C SER A 18 -2.78 18.19 4.73
N SER A 19 -2.45 19.08 5.66
CA SER A 19 -1.39 18.84 6.66
C SER A 19 -1.61 17.55 7.46
N ASP A 20 -2.85 17.22 7.77
CA ASP A 20 -3.18 16.01 8.53
C ASP A 20 -3.05 14.73 7.71
N GLU A 21 -3.32 14.79 6.40
CA GLU A 21 -3.05 13.66 5.50
C GLU A 21 -1.57 13.50 5.24
N LEU A 22 -0.80 14.59 5.14
CA LEU A 22 0.66 14.52 5.03
C LEU A 22 1.31 13.85 6.24
N LYS A 23 0.79 14.09 7.45
CA LYS A 23 1.22 13.37 8.67
C LYS A 23 1.00 11.86 8.58
N ALA A 24 0.17 11.40 7.66
CA ALA A 24 -0.02 9.97 7.49
C ALA A 24 1.18 9.27 6.84
N PHE A 25 2.05 9.99 6.15
CA PHE A 25 3.25 9.49 5.50
C PHE A 25 4.44 9.41 6.47
N THR A 26 4.32 8.55 7.48
CA THR A 26 5.38 8.32 8.46
C THR A 26 6.39 7.29 7.95
N PRO A 27 7.65 7.30 8.44
CA PRO A 27 8.67 6.33 8.03
C PRO A 27 8.20 4.86 8.14
N LYS A 28 7.50 4.52 9.24
CA LYS A 28 6.96 3.16 9.47
C LYS A 28 5.88 2.75 8.47
N ARG A 29 5.16 3.71 7.89
CA ARG A 29 4.13 3.46 6.88
C ARG A 29 4.74 3.35 5.48
N PHE A 30 5.81 4.11 5.20
CA PHE A 30 6.61 3.86 4.00
C PHE A 30 7.27 2.50 4.03
N GLU A 31 7.88 2.11 5.15
CA GLU A 31 8.44 0.76 5.31
C GLU A 31 7.39 -0.33 5.05
N LEU A 32 6.17 -0.13 5.54
CA LEU A 32 5.04 -1.01 5.27
C LEU A 32 4.71 -1.09 3.77
N LEU A 33 4.62 0.06 3.08
CA LEU A 33 4.36 0.10 1.63
C LEU A 33 5.50 -0.58 0.84
N CYS A 34 6.76 -0.28 1.16
CA CYS A 34 7.92 -0.91 0.55
C CYS A 34 7.97 -2.42 0.80
N THR A 35 7.54 -2.88 1.97
CA THR A 35 7.47 -4.31 2.27
C THR A 35 6.40 -4.99 1.43
N LEU A 36 5.26 -4.32 1.20
CA LEU A 36 4.20 -4.84 0.35
C LEU A 36 4.57 -4.88 -1.13
N SER A 37 5.37 -3.92 -1.62
CA SER A 37 5.82 -3.90 -3.01
C SER A 37 6.94 -4.92 -3.28
N ASN A 38 7.85 -5.12 -2.31
CA ASN A 38 9.04 -5.95 -2.51
C ASN A 38 8.86 -7.41 -2.10
N LEU A 39 7.94 -7.71 -1.17
CA LEU A 39 7.75 -9.06 -0.65
C LEU A 39 6.32 -9.54 -0.91
N ARG A 40 6.20 -10.81 -1.30
CA ARG A 40 4.90 -11.47 -1.35
C ARG A 40 4.31 -11.56 0.06
N VAL A 41 3.19 -10.90 0.30
CA VAL A 41 2.47 -10.92 1.59
C VAL A 41 1.20 -11.76 1.45
N GLU A 42 0.99 -12.70 2.37
CA GLU A 42 -0.16 -13.62 2.29
C GLU A 42 -1.29 -13.29 3.27
N SER A 43 -1.05 -12.38 4.21
CA SER A 43 -2.05 -11.85 5.14
C SER A 43 -1.51 -10.68 5.95
N ILE A 44 -2.38 -10.00 6.71
CA ILE A 44 -1.96 -8.97 7.68
C ILE A 44 -1.00 -9.55 8.75
N ASN A 45 -1.23 -10.79 9.23
CA ASN A 45 -0.36 -11.44 10.21
C ASN A 45 1.03 -11.71 9.64
N ASP A 46 1.07 -12.13 8.38
CA ASP A 46 2.33 -12.38 7.67
C ASP A 46 3.12 -11.08 7.45
N LEU A 47 2.45 -10.00 7.05
CA LEU A 47 3.04 -8.66 6.97
C LEU A 47 3.60 -8.20 8.31
N ALA A 48 2.83 -8.37 9.39
CA ALA A 48 3.25 -7.96 10.73
C ALA A 48 4.51 -8.71 11.19
N ARG A 49 4.58 -10.01 10.91
CA ARG A 49 5.78 -10.83 11.17
C ARG A 49 6.99 -10.35 10.37
N LYS A 50 6.82 -10.04 9.08
CA LYS A 50 7.90 -9.53 8.20
C LYS A 50 8.43 -8.16 8.65
N LEU A 51 7.55 -7.31 9.17
CA LEU A 51 7.90 -6.02 9.72
C LEU A 51 8.43 -6.10 11.16
N HIS A 52 8.35 -7.27 11.82
CA HIS A 52 8.58 -7.41 13.26
C HIS A 52 7.73 -6.44 14.10
N ARG A 53 6.45 -6.26 13.72
CA ARG A 53 5.50 -5.33 14.35
C ARG A 53 4.27 -6.05 14.86
N ASP A 54 3.58 -5.41 15.80
CA ASP A 54 2.28 -5.86 16.28
C ASP A 54 1.19 -5.80 15.19
N VAL A 55 0.36 -6.83 15.12
CA VAL A 55 -0.69 -7.01 14.11
C VAL A 55 -1.73 -5.89 14.15
N LYS A 56 -2.15 -5.46 15.35
CA LYS A 56 -3.14 -4.39 15.51
C LYS A 56 -2.58 -3.08 14.97
N ASN A 57 -1.32 -2.76 15.27
CA ASN A 57 -0.66 -1.56 14.76
C ASN A 57 -0.52 -1.58 13.23
N VAL A 58 -0.13 -2.71 12.66
CA VAL A 58 -0.07 -2.88 11.19
C VAL A 58 -1.44 -2.72 10.55
N TYR A 59 -2.49 -3.29 11.15
CA TYR A 59 -3.85 -3.13 10.65
C TYR A 59 -4.34 -1.68 10.71
N GLN A 60 -3.99 -0.92 11.75
CA GLN A 60 -4.33 0.51 11.83
C GLN A 60 -3.59 1.32 10.76
N ASP A 61 -2.31 1.04 10.53
CA ASP A 61 -1.56 1.69 9.45
C ASP A 61 -2.16 1.39 8.07
N LEU A 62 -2.52 0.13 7.81
CA LEU A 62 -3.22 -0.27 6.59
C LEU A 62 -4.53 0.49 6.40
N LYS A 63 -5.32 0.70 7.47
CA LYS A 63 -6.55 1.50 7.39
C LYS A 63 -6.30 2.94 7.01
N VAL A 64 -5.25 3.55 7.57
CA VAL A 64 -4.92 4.94 7.24
C VAL A 64 -4.49 5.06 5.78
N LEU A 65 -3.57 4.20 5.32
CA LEU A 65 -3.10 4.20 3.93
C LEU A 65 -4.21 3.87 2.93
N ARG A 66 -5.16 2.99 3.30
CA ARG A 66 -6.35 2.71 2.49
C ARG A 66 -7.23 3.94 2.29
N LYS A 67 -7.38 4.79 3.32
CA LYS A 67 -8.17 6.04 3.21
C LYS A 67 -7.55 7.00 2.18
N LEU A 68 -6.22 6.98 2.05
CA LEU A 68 -5.47 7.75 1.06
C LEU A 68 -5.43 7.09 -0.33
N ARG A 69 -6.12 5.96 -0.52
CA ARG A 69 -6.16 5.19 -1.78
C ARG A 69 -4.79 4.67 -2.27
N LEU A 70 -3.81 4.55 -1.37
CA LEU A 70 -2.47 4.02 -1.70
C LEU A 70 -2.43 2.49 -1.73
N LEU A 71 -3.41 1.83 -1.09
CA LEU A 71 -3.53 0.38 -1.05
C LEU A 71 -5.00 -0.05 -0.94
N LYS A 72 -5.27 -1.30 -1.29
CA LYS A 72 -6.55 -1.99 -1.04
C LYS A 72 -6.36 -3.21 -0.12
N LEU A 73 -7.46 -3.64 0.49
CA LEU A 73 -7.51 -4.84 1.32
C LEU A 73 -8.42 -5.85 0.64
N ASN A 74 -7.84 -6.91 0.09
CA ASN A 74 -8.57 -7.95 -0.62
C ASN A 74 -8.90 -9.10 0.32
N GLN A 75 -10.15 -9.51 0.38
CA GLN A 75 -10.53 -10.73 1.08
C GLN A 75 -10.37 -11.93 0.15
N LYS A 76 -9.53 -12.89 0.54
CA LYS A 76 -9.36 -14.17 -0.16
C LYS A 76 -10.45 -15.16 0.26
N ARG A 77 -10.60 -16.23 -0.53
CA ARG A 77 -11.61 -17.29 -0.31
C ARG A 77 -11.51 -17.95 1.07
N ASP A 78 -10.31 -18.01 1.63
CA ASP A 78 -10.01 -18.54 2.97
C ASP A 78 -10.27 -17.53 4.11
N LYS A 79 -11.02 -16.45 3.83
CA LYS A 79 -11.32 -15.32 4.74
C LYS A 79 -10.11 -14.48 5.16
N LYS A 80 -8.90 -14.78 4.68
CA LYS A 80 -7.73 -13.94 4.97
C LYS A 80 -7.81 -12.63 4.21
N ILE A 81 -7.36 -11.57 4.85
CA ILE A 81 -7.22 -10.25 4.24
C ILE A 81 -5.80 -10.10 3.76
N VAL A 82 -5.63 -9.88 2.46
CA VAL A 82 -4.36 -9.64 1.79
C VAL A 82 -4.30 -8.18 1.36
N PRO A 83 -3.42 -7.37 1.97
CA PRO A 83 -3.17 -6.01 1.50
C PRO A 83 -2.43 -6.01 0.15
N GLU A 84 -2.76 -5.07 -0.72
CA GLU A 84 -2.14 -4.88 -2.04
C GLU A 84 -1.96 -3.38 -2.29
N VAL A 85 -0.74 -2.98 -2.66
CA VAL A 85 -0.41 -1.58 -2.99
C VAL A 85 -0.99 -1.23 -4.36
N LEU A 86 -1.46 0.01 -4.51
CA LEU A 86 -2.08 0.51 -5.74
C LEU A 86 -1.21 1.51 -6.51
N VAL A 87 -0.05 1.87 -5.96
CA VAL A 87 0.86 2.88 -6.50
C VAL A 87 2.24 2.29 -6.68
N GLU A 88 2.89 2.60 -7.78
CA GLU A 88 4.28 2.19 -8.03
C GLU A 88 5.27 3.19 -7.44
N GLU A 89 4.93 4.48 -7.53
CA GLU A 89 5.77 5.58 -7.07
C GLU A 89 4.93 6.63 -6.32
N ILE A 90 5.55 7.28 -5.34
CA ILE A 90 4.97 8.42 -4.61
C ILE A 90 5.99 9.55 -4.62
N THR A 91 5.62 10.68 -5.22
CA THR A 91 6.47 11.87 -5.32
C THR A 91 5.85 13.02 -4.56
N PHE A 92 6.62 13.63 -3.65
CA PHE A 92 6.21 14.84 -2.93
C PHE A 92 6.71 16.07 -3.67
N VAL A 93 5.79 16.89 -4.15
CA VAL A 93 6.10 18.18 -4.76
C VAL A 93 5.87 19.26 -3.72
N THR A 94 6.94 19.95 -3.34
CA THR A 94 6.87 21.12 -2.45
C THR A 94 7.00 22.37 -3.30
N GLN A 95 6.15 23.37 -3.05
CA GLN A 95 6.26 24.70 -3.65
C GLN A 95 7.25 25.57 -2.88
#